data_AF-A0A963VLZ8-F1
#
_entry.id   AF-A0A963VLZ8-F1
#
_cell.length_a   1.000
_cell.length_b   1.000
_cell.length_c   1.000
_cell.angle_alpha   90.00
_cell.angle_beta   90.00
_cell.angle_gamma   90.00
#
_symmetry.space_group_name_H-M   'P 1'
#
loop_
_entity.id
_entity.type
_entity.pdbx_description
1 polymer ?
#
loop_
_entity_poly.entity_id
_entity_poly.type
_entity_poly.pdbx_seq_one_letter_code
_entity_poly.pdbx_strand_id
1 'polypeptide(L)'
;MQLSDCTATEREALEALGRRIGPELVVQRLRREGMRAPAPRLSHRLMRAGLRLSGLRGRGRRNVLDIQLRHNEVRLERLPAGFDGFTLLHVSDPHLDMDLEFQRHLIERLQGLVFDACVLTGDFRFHGFGPYQGVLDALHALRPHLGEQVHAVLGNHDTLRMVPGMEARGFPVLMNESVPVRRGSDTIVLAGI
;
A
#
# COMPACT_ATOMS: atom_id res chain seq x y z
N MET A 1 -3.97 -0.49 19.35
CA MET A 1 -2.76 -1.26 19.78
C MET A 1 -1.85 -0.34 20.61
N GLN A 2 -0.92 -0.85 21.41
CA GLN A 2 0.03 -0.04 22.20
C GLN A 2 1.49 -0.43 21.89
N LEU A 3 2.45 0.46 22.17
CA LEU A 3 3.91 0.18 22.03
C LEU A 3 4.37 -1.02 22.88
N SER A 4 3.64 -1.34 23.95
CA SER A 4 3.85 -2.55 24.77
C SER A 4 3.65 -3.85 23.98
N ASP A 5 2.86 -3.82 22.91
CA ASP A 5 2.54 -4.98 22.07
C ASP A 5 3.61 -5.26 20.99
N CYS A 6 4.64 -4.40 20.93
CA CYS A 6 5.76 -4.50 19.98
C CYS A 6 6.91 -5.34 20.56
N THR A 7 7.70 -5.97 19.71
CA THR A 7 8.99 -6.55 20.10
C THR A 7 9.99 -5.43 20.43
N ALA A 8 11.14 -5.78 21.02
CA ALA A 8 12.19 -4.80 21.31
C ALA A 8 12.70 -4.12 20.04
N THR A 9 12.95 -4.89 18.98
CA THR A 9 13.37 -4.39 17.66
C THR A 9 12.33 -3.48 17.03
N GLU A 10 11.05 -3.81 17.15
CA GLU A 10 9.98 -2.95 16.64
C GLU A 10 9.87 -1.64 17.43
N ARG A 11 10.06 -1.67 18.75
CA ARG A 11 10.10 -0.43 19.55
C ARG A 11 11.23 0.49 19.12
N GLU A 12 12.44 -0.04 18.97
CA GLU A 12 13.59 0.74 18.53
C GLU A 12 13.35 1.36 17.14
N ALA A 13 12.80 0.58 16.21
CA ALA A 13 12.47 1.07 14.88
C ALA A 13 11.37 2.14 14.89
N LEU A 14 10.34 1.99 15.74
CA LEU A 14 9.28 2.98 15.91
C LEU A 14 9.77 4.25 16.63
N GLU A 15 10.73 4.14 17.54
CA GLU A 15 11.40 5.30 18.13
C GLU A 15 12.23 6.06 17.10
N ALA A 16 12.95 5.34 16.23
CA ALA A 16 13.66 5.95 15.10
C ALA A 16 12.71 6.65 14.14
N LEU A 17 11.58 6.02 13.81
CA LEU A 17 10.53 6.63 13.00
C LEU A 17 9.94 7.86 13.71
N GLY A 18 9.71 7.79 15.02
CA GLY A 18 9.22 8.91 15.83
C GLY A 18 10.16 10.12 15.84
N ARG A 19 11.49 9.90 15.78
CA ARG A 19 12.45 10.99 15.59
C ARG A 19 12.31 11.68 14.22
N ARG A 20 11.82 10.98 13.19
CA ARG A 20 11.59 11.52 11.85
C ARG A 20 10.24 12.24 11.73
N ILE A 21 9.17 11.59 12.19
CA ILE A 21 7.78 12.01 11.88
C ILE A 21 7.07 12.65 13.09
N GLY A 22 7.74 12.74 14.23
CA GLY A 22 7.18 13.19 15.50
C GLY A 22 6.63 12.03 16.36
N PRO A 23 6.97 11.95 17.65
CA PRO A 23 6.52 10.87 18.53
C PRO A 23 5.00 10.88 18.76
N GLU A 24 4.35 12.05 18.70
CA GLU A 24 2.90 12.16 18.83
C GLU A 24 2.17 11.46 17.68
N LEU A 25 2.69 11.58 16.45
CA LEU A 25 2.10 10.95 15.27
C LEU A 25 2.18 9.42 15.37
N VAL A 26 3.30 8.89 15.86
CA VAL A 26 3.47 7.45 16.14
C VAL A 26 2.40 6.96 17.11
N VAL A 27 2.22 7.66 18.24
CA VAL A 27 1.23 7.29 19.27
C VAL A 27 -0.19 7.40 18.72
N GLN A 28 -0.53 8.48 17.99
CA GLN A 28 -1.84 8.66 17.39
C GLN A 28 -2.18 7.52 16.42
N ARG A 29 -1.22 7.12 15.58
CA ARG A 29 -1.42 6.08 14.58
C ARG A 29 -1.64 4.72 15.22
N LEU A 30 -0.77 4.31 16.16
CA LEU A 30 -0.90 3.02 16.86
C LEU A 30 -2.23 2.88 17.63
N ARG A 31 -2.78 3.99 18.16
CA ARG A 31 -4.09 4.02 18.81
C ARG A 31 -5.25 3.77 17.85
N ARG A 32 -5.13 4.19 16.59
CA ARG A 32 -6.16 4.01 15.54
C ARG A 32 -6.14 2.62 14.91
N GLU A 33 -5.04 1.88 15.08
CA GLU A 33 -4.95 0.51 14.58
C GLU A 33 -5.96 -0.39 15.28
N GLY A 34 -6.83 -0.98 14.45
CA GLY A 34 -8.06 -1.64 14.85
C GLY A 34 -7.86 -2.84 15.76
N MET A 35 -8.90 -3.13 16.54
CA MET A 35 -9.02 -4.35 17.34
C MET A 35 -9.78 -5.43 16.55
N ARG A 36 -9.44 -6.70 16.78
CA ARG A 36 -9.93 -7.94 16.13
C ARG A 36 -11.31 -7.83 15.44
N ALA A 37 -11.41 -8.38 14.23
CA ALA A 37 -12.70 -8.60 13.59
C ALA A 37 -13.57 -9.57 14.42
N PRO A 38 -14.89 -9.34 14.51
CA PRO A 38 -15.81 -10.24 15.20
C PRO A 38 -15.88 -11.61 14.53
N ALA A 39 -16.14 -12.65 15.31
CA ALA A 39 -16.26 -14.02 14.81
C ALA A 39 -17.37 -14.12 13.73
N PRO A 40 -17.16 -14.95 12.68
CA PRO A 40 -18.14 -15.08 11.60
C PRO A 40 -19.46 -15.65 12.13
N ARG A 41 -20.55 -14.92 11.90
CA ARG A 41 -21.90 -15.30 12.31
C ARG A 41 -22.52 -16.32 11.34
N LEU A 42 -23.60 -16.99 11.74
CA LEU A 42 -24.35 -17.92 10.87
C LEU A 42 -24.75 -17.26 9.53
N SER A 43 -25.09 -15.97 9.55
CA SER A 43 -25.36 -15.18 8.34
C SER A 43 -24.20 -15.19 7.35
N HIS A 44 -22.93 -15.17 7.80
CA HIS A 44 -21.76 -15.22 6.92
C HIS A 44 -21.67 -16.57 6.20
N ARG A 45 -22.04 -17.66 6.88
CA ARG A 45 -22.07 -19.01 6.28
C ARG A 45 -23.18 -19.11 5.23
N LEU A 46 -24.37 -18.60 5.53
CA LEU A 46 -25.50 -18.56 4.59
C LEU A 46 -25.19 -17.68 3.37
N MET A 47 -24.62 -16.48 3.57
CA MET A 47 -24.17 -15.61 2.48
C MET A 47 -23.12 -16.31 1.61
N ARG A 48 -22.11 -16.96 2.22
CA ARG A 48 -21.09 -17.70 1.48
C ARG A 48 -21.69 -18.86 0.67
N ALA A 49 -22.67 -19.58 1.20
CA ALA A 49 -23.37 -20.64 0.49
C ALA A 49 -24.19 -20.08 -0.68
N GLY A 50 -24.97 -19.01 -0.45
CA GLY A 50 -25.74 -18.34 -1.50
C GLY A 50 -24.87 -17.81 -2.64
N LEU A 51 -23.75 -17.15 -2.32
CA LEU A 51 -22.78 -16.67 -3.33
C LEU A 51 -22.14 -17.81 -4.12
N ARG A 52 -21.94 -18.98 -3.51
CA ARG A 52 -21.43 -20.17 -4.21
C ARG A 52 -22.50 -20.76 -5.13
N LEU A 53 -23.70 -21.01 -4.63
CA LEU A 53 -24.79 -21.64 -5.38
C LEU A 53 -25.29 -20.78 -6.55
N SER A 54 -25.28 -19.45 -6.40
CA SER A 54 -25.60 -18.50 -7.46
C SER A 54 -24.48 -18.27 -8.48
N GLY A 55 -23.29 -18.84 -8.29
CA GLY A 55 -22.11 -18.61 -9.14
C GLY A 55 -21.44 -17.23 -8.96
N LEU A 56 -22.01 -16.34 -8.15
CA LEU A 56 -21.48 -14.99 -7.90
C LEU A 56 -20.08 -15.01 -7.28
N ARG A 57 -19.74 -16.02 -6.47
CA ARG A 57 -18.38 -16.20 -5.96
C ARG A 57 -17.36 -16.39 -7.08
N GLY A 58 -17.71 -17.19 -8.10
CA GLY A 58 -16.83 -17.41 -9.26
C GLY A 58 -16.67 -16.14 -10.10
N ARG A 59 -17.76 -15.37 -10.28
CA ARG A 59 -17.70 -14.04 -10.90
C ARG A 59 -16.81 -13.08 -10.11
N GLY A 60 -16.97 -13.03 -8.79
CA GLY A 60 -16.13 -12.21 -7.91
C GLY A 60 -14.64 -12.54 -8.03
N ARG A 61 -14.28 -13.84 -8.05
CA ARG A 61 -12.89 -14.27 -8.27
C ARG A 61 -12.37 -13.79 -9.62
N ARG A 62 -13.14 -13.95 -10.70
CA ARG A 62 -12.74 -13.45 -12.03
C ARG A 62 -12.55 -11.93 -12.03
N ASN A 63 -13.44 -11.18 -11.39
CA ASN A 63 -13.34 -9.72 -11.32
C ASN A 63 -12.09 -9.25 -10.55
N VAL A 64 -11.75 -9.90 -9.43
CA VAL A 64 -10.55 -9.54 -8.65
C VAL A 64 -9.26 -9.83 -9.43
N LEU A 65 -9.22 -10.92 -10.20
CA LEU A 65 -8.06 -11.28 -11.01
C LEU A 65 -7.98 -10.52 -12.34
N ASP A 66 -9.08 -9.90 -12.77
CA ASP A 66 -9.14 -9.08 -13.98
C ASP A 66 -8.57 -7.68 -13.74
N ILE A 67 -7.27 -7.64 -13.42
CA ILE A 67 -6.52 -6.39 -13.20
C ILE A 67 -6.34 -5.70 -14.54
N GLN A 68 -6.77 -4.44 -14.61
CA GLN A 68 -6.78 -3.62 -15.82
C GLN A 68 -5.87 -2.39 -15.63
N LEU A 69 -4.99 -2.15 -16.59
CA LEU A 69 -4.23 -0.90 -16.66
C LEU A 69 -5.14 0.19 -17.24
N ARG A 70 -5.33 1.29 -16.49
CA ARG A 70 -6.10 2.45 -16.96
C ARG A 70 -5.20 3.67 -17.02
N HIS A 71 -5.23 4.35 -18.16
CA HIS A 71 -4.54 5.62 -18.36
C HIS A 71 -5.53 6.75 -18.08
N ASN A 72 -5.19 7.61 -17.12
CA ASN A 72 -5.97 8.79 -16.78
C ASN A 72 -5.09 10.02 -16.98
N GLU A 73 -5.53 10.93 -17.86
CA GLU A 73 -4.84 12.20 -18.06
C GLU A 73 -5.27 13.20 -16.98
N VAL A 74 -4.31 13.70 -16.22
CA VAL A 74 -4.55 14.72 -15.18
C VAL A 74 -3.93 16.03 -15.66
N ARG A 75 -4.78 17.04 -15.88
CA ARG A 75 -4.33 18.37 -16.29
C ARG A 75 -4.20 19.28 -15.08
N LEU A 76 -3.01 19.84 -14.89
CA LEU A 76 -2.73 20.78 -13.82
C LEU A 76 -2.27 22.10 -14.46
N GLU A 77 -3.01 23.18 -14.22
CA GLU A 77 -2.75 24.50 -14.83
C GLU A 77 -1.36 25.07 -14.50
N ARG A 78 -0.79 24.66 -13.35
CA ARG A 78 0.51 25.12 -12.86
C ARG A 78 1.58 24.01 -12.93
N LEU A 79 1.39 23.01 -13.79
CA LEU A 79 2.41 21.99 -14.00
C LEU A 79 3.64 22.62 -14.70
N PRO A 80 4.85 22.46 -14.16
CA PRO A 80 6.06 22.87 -14.88
C PRO A 80 6.15 22.14 -16.22
N ALA A 81 6.63 22.81 -17.27
CA ALA A 81 6.65 22.27 -18.63
C ALA A 81 7.48 20.98 -18.75
N GLY A 82 8.55 20.83 -17.96
CA GLY A 82 9.36 19.61 -17.90
C GLY A 82 8.60 18.39 -17.38
N PHE A 83 7.45 18.57 -16.73
CA PHE A 83 6.57 17.50 -16.26
C PHE A 83 5.40 17.21 -17.21
N ASP A 84 5.31 17.89 -18.36
CA ASP A 84 4.37 17.49 -19.38
C ASP A 84 4.67 16.05 -19.86
N GLY A 85 3.61 15.25 -19.97
CA GLY A 85 3.71 13.81 -20.22
C GLY A 85 4.39 12.98 -19.12
N PHE A 86 4.62 13.53 -17.92
CA PHE A 86 5.12 12.75 -16.79
C PHE A 86 4.07 11.73 -16.33
N THR A 87 4.50 10.49 -16.14
CA THR A 87 3.62 9.35 -15.88
C THR A 87 3.82 8.79 -14.48
N LEU A 88 2.72 8.63 -13.75
CA LEU A 88 2.66 7.99 -12.44
C LEU A 88 1.95 6.64 -12.56
N LEU A 89 2.65 5.56 -12.23
CA LEU A 89 2.01 4.30 -11.92
C LEU A 89 1.41 4.38 -10.51
N HIS A 90 0.10 4.36 -10.41
CA HIS A 90 -0.62 4.43 -9.14
C HIS A 90 -1.22 3.07 -8.78
N VAL A 91 -0.80 2.52 -7.64
CA VAL A 91 -1.35 1.29 -7.05
C VAL A 91 -1.99 1.62 -5.71
N SER A 92 -3.26 1.27 -5.52
CA SER A 92 -4.02 1.53 -4.28
C SER A 92 -4.73 0.28 -3.81
N ASP A 93 -4.90 0.15 -2.49
CA ASP A 93 -5.66 -0.91 -1.83
C ASP A 93 -5.33 -2.33 -2.33
N PRO A 94 -4.04 -2.70 -2.50
CA PRO A 94 -3.71 -3.95 -3.18
C PRO A 94 -3.98 -5.18 -2.32
N HIS A 95 -4.18 -5.05 -1.00
CA HIS A 95 -4.54 -6.15 -0.10
C HIS A 95 -3.75 -7.46 -0.35
N LEU A 96 -2.42 -7.34 -0.37
CA LEU A 96 -1.47 -8.33 -0.90
C LEU A 96 -1.46 -9.66 -0.13
N ASP A 97 -1.99 -9.71 1.08
CA ASP A 97 -2.12 -10.92 1.90
C ASP A 97 -3.44 -11.69 1.68
N MET A 98 -4.33 -11.22 0.80
CA MET A 98 -5.61 -11.88 0.55
C MET A 98 -5.47 -13.13 -0.32
N ASP A 99 -4.64 -13.08 -1.37
CA ASP A 99 -4.63 -14.07 -2.44
C ASP A 99 -3.33 -14.06 -3.25
N LEU A 100 -2.57 -15.16 -3.18
CA LEU A 100 -1.34 -15.32 -3.97
C LEU A 100 -1.58 -15.24 -5.48
N GLU A 101 -2.76 -15.65 -5.94
CA GLU A 101 -3.08 -15.58 -7.37
C GLU A 101 -3.26 -14.13 -7.81
N PHE A 102 -3.87 -13.27 -6.98
CA PHE A 102 -3.98 -11.84 -7.25
C PHE A 102 -2.60 -11.18 -7.32
N GLN A 103 -1.73 -11.48 -6.34
CA GLN A 103 -0.36 -10.97 -6.35
C GLN A 103 0.39 -11.34 -7.63
N ARG A 104 0.27 -12.59 -8.11
CA ARG A 104 0.87 -13.02 -9.37
C ARG A 104 0.33 -12.23 -10.56
N HIS A 105 -0.99 -12.09 -10.69
CA HIS A 105 -1.59 -11.32 -11.79
C HIS A 105 -1.19 -9.84 -11.72
N LEU A 106 -1.05 -9.27 -10.52
CA LEU A 106 -0.57 -7.90 -10.36
C LEU A 106 0.85 -7.75 -10.91
N ILE A 107 1.77 -8.66 -10.53
CA ILE A 107 3.14 -8.67 -11.07
C ILE A 107 3.11 -8.79 -12.60
N GLU A 108 2.33 -9.72 -13.15
CA GLU A 108 2.19 -9.91 -14.60
C GLU A 108 1.69 -8.65 -15.32
N ARG A 109 0.80 -7.87 -14.69
CA ARG A 109 0.35 -6.58 -15.25
C ARG A 109 1.38 -5.47 -15.16
N LEU A 110 2.26 -5.51 -14.17
CA LEU A 110 3.30 -4.51 -13.96
C LEU A 110 4.55 -4.75 -14.83
N GLN A 111 4.78 -5.98 -15.25
CA GLN A 111 5.94 -6.35 -16.07
C GLN A 111 5.97 -5.58 -17.39
N GLY A 112 7.11 -4.90 -17.63
CA GLY A 112 7.37 -4.17 -18.86
C GLY A 112 6.64 -2.83 -18.99
N LEU A 113 5.88 -2.39 -17.97
CA LEU A 113 5.33 -1.05 -17.97
C LEU A 113 6.45 0.00 -17.88
N VAL A 114 6.29 1.06 -18.66
CA VAL A 114 7.18 2.22 -18.65
C VAL A 114 6.44 3.37 -18.00
N PHE A 115 7.02 3.93 -16.95
CA PHE A 115 6.50 5.07 -16.21
C PHE A 115 7.66 5.80 -15.52
N ASP A 116 7.45 7.08 -15.19
CA ASP A 116 8.51 7.89 -14.58
C ASP A 116 8.63 7.67 -13.06
N ALA A 117 7.50 7.45 -12.36
CA ALA A 117 7.49 7.10 -10.95
C ALA A 117 6.30 6.22 -10.55
N CYS A 118 6.43 5.50 -9.44
CA CYS A 118 5.37 4.68 -8.85
C CYS A 118 4.96 5.22 -7.47
N VAL A 119 3.65 5.32 -7.25
CA VAL A 119 3.05 5.69 -5.97
C VAL A 119 2.13 4.58 -5.48
N LEU A 120 2.33 4.15 -4.23
CA LEU A 120 1.50 3.15 -3.57
C LEU A 120 0.70 3.78 -2.43
N THR A 121 -0.62 3.83 -2.54
CA THR A 121 -1.47 4.62 -1.62
C THR A 121 -2.22 3.80 -0.59
N GLY A 122 -1.51 2.87 0.05
CA GLY A 122 -1.99 2.21 1.25
C GLY A 122 -2.91 1.01 1.03
N ASP A 123 -3.40 0.47 2.15
CA ASP A 123 -4.23 -0.71 2.28
C ASP A 123 -3.57 -1.96 1.66
N PHE A 124 -2.28 -2.10 1.96
CA PHE A 124 -1.49 -3.28 1.59
C PHE A 124 -1.99 -4.54 2.28
N ARG A 125 -2.59 -4.40 3.45
CA ARG A 125 -3.19 -5.50 4.21
C ARG A 125 -4.69 -5.59 3.99
N PHE A 126 -5.20 -6.80 3.86
CA PHE A 126 -6.64 -7.05 3.87
C PHE A 126 -7.21 -6.92 5.28
N HIS A 127 -6.52 -7.49 6.27
CA HIS A 127 -6.93 -7.39 7.66
C HIS A 127 -6.13 -6.31 8.38
N GLY A 128 -6.82 -5.37 9.04
CA GLY A 128 -6.20 -4.33 9.86
C GLY A 128 -5.46 -4.84 11.11
N PHE A 129 -5.43 -6.14 11.35
CA PHE A 129 -4.85 -6.78 12.55
C PHE A 129 -4.18 -8.13 12.19
N GLY A 130 -3.32 -8.61 13.08
CA GLY A 130 -2.58 -9.87 12.88
C GLY A 130 -1.22 -9.68 12.22
N PRO A 131 -0.57 -10.78 11.78
CA PRO A 131 0.74 -10.75 11.14
C PRO A 131 0.73 -9.90 9.87
N TYR A 132 1.85 -9.23 9.59
CA TYR A 132 2.04 -8.41 8.37
C TYR A 132 3.23 -8.87 7.52
N GLN A 133 3.97 -9.90 7.97
CA GLN A 133 5.17 -10.36 7.28
C GLN A 133 4.89 -10.79 5.83
N GLY A 134 3.77 -11.49 5.59
CA GLY A 134 3.38 -11.90 4.24
C GLY A 134 3.18 -10.70 3.29
N VAL A 135 2.73 -9.55 3.81
CA VAL A 135 2.63 -8.32 3.01
C VAL A 135 4.01 -7.75 2.69
N LEU A 136 4.95 -7.76 3.64
CA LEU A 136 6.32 -7.32 3.37
C LEU A 136 7.01 -8.22 2.33
N ASP A 137 6.75 -9.52 2.38
CA ASP A 137 7.29 -10.47 1.41
C ASP A 137 6.66 -10.26 0.02
N ALA A 138 5.36 -9.96 -0.04
CA ALA A 138 4.68 -9.62 -1.28
C ALA A 138 5.17 -8.29 -1.89
N LEU A 139 5.39 -7.26 -1.05
CA LEU A 139 6.01 -6.00 -1.47
C LEU A 139 7.43 -6.22 -1.98
N HIS A 140 8.21 -7.06 -1.32
CA HIS A 140 9.55 -7.42 -1.79
C HIS A 140 9.52 -8.04 -3.19
N ALA A 141 8.57 -8.95 -3.45
CA ALA A 141 8.39 -9.56 -4.77
C ALA A 141 7.90 -8.56 -5.84
N LEU A 142 7.13 -7.53 -5.46
CA LEU A 142 6.69 -6.48 -6.37
C LEU A 142 7.80 -5.49 -6.72
N ARG A 143 8.71 -5.19 -5.78
CA ARG A 143 9.70 -4.11 -5.90
C ARG A 143 10.46 -4.06 -7.23
N PRO A 144 10.92 -5.18 -7.82
CA PRO A 144 11.65 -5.16 -9.09
C PRO A 144 10.85 -4.61 -10.29
N HIS A 145 9.52 -4.56 -10.18
CA HIS A 145 8.62 -4.14 -11.25
C HIS A 145 8.14 -2.69 -11.13
N LEU A 146 8.63 -1.94 -10.13
CA LEU A 146 8.12 -0.60 -9.78
C LEU A 146 9.06 0.55 -10.16
N GLY A 147 10.11 0.26 -10.94
CA GLY A 147 11.10 1.27 -11.34
C GLY A 147 11.95 1.77 -10.18
N GLU A 148 12.67 2.87 -10.40
CA GLU A 148 13.60 3.43 -9.40
C GLU A 148 12.88 4.36 -8.42
N GLN A 149 12.01 5.23 -8.94
CA GLN A 149 11.33 6.24 -8.16
C GLN A 149 10.01 5.71 -7.59
N VAL A 150 10.05 5.23 -6.34
CA VAL A 150 8.91 4.64 -5.64
C VAL A 150 8.62 5.41 -4.36
N HIS A 151 7.34 5.71 -4.09
CA HIS A 151 6.88 6.27 -2.82
C HIS A 151 5.60 5.60 -2.35
N ALA A 152 5.43 5.49 -1.04
CA ALA A 152 4.25 4.89 -0.44
C ALA A 152 3.65 5.77 0.67
N VAL A 153 2.37 5.58 0.94
CA VAL A 153 1.69 6.01 2.18
C VAL A 153 0.96 4.81 2.79
N LEU A 154 0.57 4.91 4.07
CA LEU A 154 -0.17 3.85 4.75
C LEU A 154 -1.69 4.07 4.65
N GLY A 155 -2.43 3.02 4.32
CA GLY A 155 -3.89 3.01 4.42
C GLY A 155 -4.34 2.61 5.81
N ASN A 156 -5.63 2.72 6.15
CA ASN A 156 -6.12 2.44 7.51
C ASN A 156 -5.99 0.98 7.94
N HIS A 157 -5.79 0.03 7.02
CA HIS A 157 -5.50 -1.36 7.33
C HIS A 157 -4.02 -1.60 7.68
N ASP A 158 -3.14 -0.66 7.35
CA ASP A 158 -1.71 -0.82 7.51
C ASP A 158 -1.25 -0.35 8.89
N THR A 159 -0.49 -1.23 9.54
CA THR A 159 0.15 -0.93 10.82
C THR A 159 1.42 -0.13 10.60
N LEU A 160 1.66 0.85 11.46
CA LEU A 160 2.88 1.65 11.49
C LEU A 160 4.13 0.76 11.62
N ARG A 161 4.00 -0.42 12.25
CA ARG A 161 5.07 -1.42 12.41
C ARG A 161 5.65 -1.91 11.09
N MET A 162 4.92 -1.78 9.98
CA MET A 162 5.40 -2.17 8.66
C MET A 162 6.42 -1.19 8.09
N VAL A 163 6.37 0.10 8.45
CA VAL A 163 7.16 1.16 7.81
C VAL A 163 8.66 0.82 7.75
N PRO A 164 9.33 0.42 8.85
CA PRO A 164 10.74 0.07 8.79
C PRO A 164 11.02 -1.09 7.82
N GLY A 165 10.14 -2.09 7.80
CA GLY A 165 10.24 -3.25 6.91
C GLY A 165 9.99 -2.93 5.44
N MET A 166 9.11 -1.96 5.16
CA MET A 166 8.84 -1.44 3.81
C MET A 166 10.03 -0.62 3.30
N GLU A 167 10.54 0.30 4.11
CA GLU A 167 11.67 1.15 3.75
C GLU A 167 12.93 0.33 3.51
N ALA A 168 13.20 -0.67 4.34
CA ALA A 168 14.30 -1.62 4.13
C ALA A 168 14.19 -2.42 2.82
N ARG A 169 12.98 -2.51 2.23
CA ARG A 169 12.71 -3.16 0.94
C ARG A 169 12.63 -2.17 -0.23
N GLY A 170 13.05 -0.93 -0.03
CA GLY A 170 13.09 0.09 -1.07
C GLY A 170 11.74 0.75 -1.33
N PHE A 171 10.86 0.81 -0.33
CA PHE A 171 9.61 1.58 -0.36
C PHE A 171 9.69 2.74 0.64
N PRO A 172 10.20 3.92 0.24
CA PRO A 172 10.13 5.12 1.05
C PRO A 172 8.67 5.44 1.42
N VAL A 173 8.35 5.46 2.70
CA VAL A 173 6.99 5.75 3.19
C VAL A 173 6.93 7.19 3.66
N LEU A 174 6.07 7.99 3.03
CA LEU A 174 5.85 9.39 3.40
C LEU A 174 4.75 9.46 4.47
N MET A 175 5.09 9.94 5.67
CA MET A 175 4.15 10.00 6.80
C MET A 175 3.91 11.46 7.21
N ASN A 176 2.98 12.14 6.54
CA ASN A 176 2.85 13.61 6.58
C ASN A 176 4.15 14.31 6.15
N GLU A 177 4.82 13.72 5.17
CA GLU A 177 6.11 14.17 4.64
C GLU A 177 5.95 14.53 3.17
N SER A 178 6.92 15.26 2.63
CA SER A 178 6.98 15.55 1.20
C SER A 178 8.39 15.46 0.66
N VAL A 179 8.50 15.12 -0.62
CA VAL A 179 9.78 14.95 -1.31
C VAL A 179 9.76 15.68 -2.65
N PRO A 180 10.85 16.34 -3.04
CA PRO A 180 10.95 16.93 -4.37
C PRO A 180 11.18 15.83 -5.41
N VAL A 181 10.47 15.92 -6.53
CA VAL A 181 10.72 15.14 -7.74
C VAL A 181 11.26 16.10 -8.79
N ARG A 182 12.42 15.76 -9.38
CA ARG A 182 13.12 16.63 -10.32
C ARG A 182 13.13 16.02 -11.72
N ARG A 183 12.90 16.83 -12.74
CA ARG A 183 13.01 16.46 -14.17
C ARG A 183 13.66 17.60 -14.93
N GLY A 184 14.91 17.42 -15.34
CA GLY A 184 15.72 18.51 -15.88
C GLY A 184 15.93 19.63 -14.84
N SER A 185 15.59 20.87 -15.20
CA SER A 185 15.60 22.03 -14.29
C SER A 185 14.34 22.15 -13.43
N ASP A 186 13.28 21.42 -13.76
CA ASP A 186 11.97 21.58 -13.14
C ASP A 186 11.83 20.68 -11.91
N THR A 187 11.00 21.10 -10.96
CA THR A 187 10.72 20.35 -9.74
C THR A 187 9.24 20.42 -9.39
N ILE A 188 8.65 19.27 -9.04
CA ILE A 188 7.37 19.17 -8.34
C ILE A 188 7.60 18.63 -6.93
N VAL A 189 6.60 18.75 -6.06
CA VAL A 189 6.63 18.19 -4.71
C VAL A 189 5.58 17.10 -4.60
N LEU A 190 6.01 15.90 -4.23
CA LEU A 190 5.11 14.79 -3.89
C LEU A 190 4.90 14.81 -2.37
N ALA A 191 3.66 14.98 -1.93
CA ALA A 191 3.28 14.95 -0.53
C ALA A 191 2.51 13.67 -0.21
N GLY A 192 2.86 13.00 0.89
CA GLY A 192 2.17 11.82 1.39
C GLY A 192 1.49 12.09 2.73
N ILE A 193 0.23 11.66 2.84
CA ILE A 193 -0.68 11.90 3.97
C ILE A 193 -1.21 10.56 4.47
#